data_AF-A0A939IPY4-F1
#
_entry.id   AF-A0A939IPY4-F1
#
_cell.length_a   1.000
_cell.length_b   1.000
_cell.length_c   1.000
_cell.angle_alpha   90.00
_cell.angle_beta   90.00
_cell.angle_gamma   90.00
#
_symmetry.space_group_name_H-M   'P 1'
#
loop_
_entity.id
_entity.type
_entity.pdbx_description
1 polymer ?
#
loop_
_entity_poly.entity_id
_entity_poly.type
_entity_poly.pdbx_seq_one_letter_code
_entity_poly.pdbx_strand_id
1 'polypeptide(L)'
;MNKHTTFRVSALSLALFSALSYGEQAQQHDELETIIVSGEALSLPNQVITDAKQPRQPLPAHDGADYLKTIPGFSMVRKGGASGDPVFRGMAASRLTILNDG
;
A
#
# COMPACT_ATOMS: atom_id res chain seq x y z
N MET A 1 59.50 57.14 -16.60
CA MET A 1 58.22 57.37 -15.90
C MET A 1 57.22 56.39 -16.49
N ASN A 2 57.25 55.14 -16.00
CA ASN A 2 56.61 53.99 -16.63
C ASN A 2 55.23 53.77 -16.02
N LYS A 3 54.17 53.87 -16.83
CA LYS A 3 52.80 53.57 -16.41
C LYS A 3 52.43 52.20 -16.95
N HIS A 4 52.32 51.23 -16.02
CA HIS A 4 51.92 49.86 -16.30
C HIS A 4 50.44 49.81 -16.70
N THR A 5 50.15 49.68 -17.99
CA THR A 5 48.80 49.54 -18.55
C THR A 5 48.57 48.13 -19.08
N THR A 6 48.34 47.13 -18.23
CA THR A 6 47.85 45.81 -18.64
C THR A 6 47.46 44.95 -17.42
N PHE A 7 46.23 45.05 -16.86
CA PHE A 7 45.65 43.93 -16.06
C PHE A 7 44.19 44.10 -15.58
N ARG A 8 43.26 44.73 -16.33
CA ARG A 8 41.87 44.93 -15.82
C ARG A 8 40.76 44.18 -16.57
N VAL A 9 41.06 43.44 -17.63
CA VAL A 9 40.04 42.78 -18.47
C VAL A 9 39.77 41.31 -18.06
N SER A 10 40.62 40.71 -17.21
CA SER A 10 40.61 39.27 -16.90
C SER A 10 39.44 38.78 -16.04
N ALA A 11 38.85 39.63 -15.18
CA ALA A 11 37.81 39.18 -14.27
C ALA A 11 36.44 39.04 -14.96
N LEU A 12 36.17 39.91 -15.94
CA LEU A 12 34.91 39.90 -16.69
C LEU A 12 34.84 38.72 -17.65
N SER A 13 35.95 38.43 -18.35
CA SER A 13 36.02 37.27 -19.25
C SER A 13 35.85 35.94 -18.52
N LEU A 14 36.39 35.82 -17.29
CA LEU A 14 36.27 34.60 -16.49
C LEU A 14 34.84 34.38 -15.97
N ALA A 15 34.13 35.45 -15.60
CA ALA A 15 32.73 35.39 -15.17
C ALA A 15 31.76 35.06 -16.33
N LEU A 16 32.04 35.56 -17.54
CA LEU A 16 31.27 35.18 -18.73
C LEU A 16 31.48 33.71 -19.08
N PHE A 17 32.71 33.19 -18.95
CA PHE A 17 33.01 31.79 -19.23
C PHE A 17 32.35 30.82 -18.24
N SER A 18 32.27 31.19 -16.96
CA SER A 18 31.58 30.37 -15.95
C SER A 18 30.07 30.35 -16.13
N ALA A 19 29.46 31.47 -16.56
CA ALA A 19 28.02 31.54 -16.85
C ALA A 19 27.61 30.69 -18.07
N LEU A 20 28.50 30.54 -19.05
CA LEU A 20 28.30 29.66 -20.22
C LEU A 20 28.48 28.16 -19.90
N SER A 21 29.11 27.83 -18.76
CA SER A 21 29.40 26.45 -18.34
C SER A 21 28.36 25.86 -17.39
N TYR A 22 27.13 26.39 -17.35
CA TYR A 22 26.00 25.65 -16.77
C TYR A 22 25.73 24.42 -17.65
N GLY A 23 26.49 23.36 -17.38
CA GLY A 23 26.31 22.06 -18.00
C GLY A 23 24.94 21.51 -17.61
N GLU A 24 24.20 21.07 -18.62
CA GLU A 24 23.01 20.25 -18.45
C GLU A 24 23.38 19.05 -17.56
N GLN A 25 22.94 19.06 -16.31
CA GLN A 25 22.93 17.86 -15.50
C GLN A 25 21.88 16.94 -16.13
N ALA A 26 22.30 16.16 -17.13
CA ALA A 26 21.48 15.09 -17.67
C ALA A 26 21.14 14.17 -16.50
N GLN A 27 19.91 14.29 -15.99
CA GLN A 27 19.36 13.35 -15.03
C GLN A 27 19.42 11.99 -15.70
N GLN A 28 20.40 11.20 -15.28
CA GLN A 28 20.57 9.82 -15.68
C GLN A 28 19.39 9.06 -15.07
N HIS A 29 18.27 9.05 -15.77
CA HIS A 29 17.14 8.21 -15.42
C HIS A 29 17.61 6.77 -15.65
N ASP A 30 17.84 6.04 -14.56
CA ASP A 30 17.95 4.59 -14.64
C ASP A 30 16.67 4.09 -15.34
N GLU A 31 16.84 3.30 -16.40
CA GLU A 31 15.73 2.78 -17.19
C GLU A 31 15.03 1.69 -16.35
N LEU A 32 14.15 2.11 -15.43
CA LEU A 32 13.48 1.21 -14.51
C LEU A 32 12.44 0.35 -15.26
N GLU A 33 12.48 -0.95 -15.01
CA GLU A 33 11.47 -1.88 -15.52
C GLU A 33 10.07 -1.50 -15.00
N THR A 34 9.12 -1.32 -15.91
CA THR A 34 7.74 -0.97 -15.55
C THR A 34 6.99 -2.20 -15.05
N ILE A 35 6.61 -2.21 -13.78
CA ILE A 35 5.78 -3.25 -13.18
C ILE A 35 4.33 -2.77 -13.12
N ILE A 36 3.40 -3.52 -13.72
CA ILE A 36 1.95 -3.26 -13.60
C ILE A 36 1.42 -4.00 -12.36
N VAL A 37 0.97 -3.24 -11.37
CA VAL A 37 0.25 -3.80 -10.21
C VAL A 37 -1.24 -3.87 -10.55
N SER A 38 -1.72 -5.07 -10.85
CA SER A 38 -3.16 -5.34 -11.01
C SER A 38 -3.75 -5.73 -9.66
N GLY A 39 -4.33 -4.77 -8.94
CA GLY A 39 -4.99 -5.00 -7.66
C GLY A 39 -5.49 -3.71 -7.02
N GLU A 40 -6.47 -3.83 -6.13
CA GLU A 40 -6.96 -2.70 -5.35
C GLU A 40 -6.11 -2.53 -4.09
N ALA A 41 -5.62 -1.32 -3.84
CA ALA A 41 -4.85 -1.03 -2.63
C ALA A 41 -5.78 -1.05 -1.42
N LEU A 42 -5.60 -2.05 -0.54
CA LEU A 42 -6.37 -2.16 0.69
C LEU A 42 -5.88 -1.11 1.70
N SER A 43 -6.75 -0.20 2.10
CA SER A 43 -6.44 0.77 3.16
C SER A 43 -6.29 0.12 4.53
N LEU A 44 -7.05 -0.94 4.81
CA LEU A 44 -7.06 -1.67 6.09
C LEU A 44 -7.06 -3.19 5.84
N PRO A 45 -5.93 -3.80 5.44
CA PRO A 45 -5.89 -5.22 5.03
C PRO A 45 -6.18 -6.21 6.17
N ASN A 46 -6.06 -5.77 7.41
CA ASN A 46 -6.34 -6.56 8.62
C ASN A 46 -7.77 -6.37 9.15
N GLN A 47 -8.60 -5.55 8.49
CA GLN A 47 -9.97 -5.28 8.92
C GLN A 47 -10.94 -5.60 7.78
N VAL A 48 -12.00 -6.32 8.13
CA VAL A 48 -13.11 -6.59 7.22
C VAL A 48 -14.36 -5.97 7.82
N ILE A 49 -14.92 -4.98 7.13
CA ILE A 49 -16.22 -4.40 7.46
C ILE A 49 -17.22 -5.00 6.49
N THR A 50 -18.31 -5.54 7.02
CA THR A 50 -19.35 -6.17 6.21
C THR A 50 -20.71 -5.94 6.82
N ASP A 51 -21.72 -5.78 5.96
CA ASP A 51 -23.12 -5.75 6.36
C ASP A 51 -23.68 -7.19 6.38
N ALA A 52 -24.16 -7.60 7.55
CA ALA A 52 -24.78 -8.91 7.77
C ALA A 52 -26.12 -9.08 7.04
N LYS A 53 -26.78 -7.98 6.67
CA LYS A 53 -28.07 -7.98 5.98
C LYS A 53 -27.95 -8.12 4.47
N GLN A 54 -26.75 -7.90 3.91
CA GLN A 54 -26.55 -8.10 2.48
C GLN A 54 -26.69 -9.58 2.13
N PRO A 55 -27.52 -9.96 1.14
CA PRO A 55 -27.64 -11.33 0.69
C PRO A 55 -26.28 -11.85 0.22
N ARG A 56 -25.87 -13.00 0.74
CA ARG A 56 -24.68 -13.74 0.29
C ARG A 56 -25.12 -15.04 -0.36
N GLN A 57 -24.33 -15.51 -1.33
CA GLN A 57 -24.55 -16.79 -1.99
C GLN A 57 -23.50 -17.80 -1.54
N PRO A 58 -23.87 -19.07 -1.30
CA PRO A 58 -25.23 -19.64 -1.31
C PRO A 58 -26.14 -19.03 -0.21
N LEU A 59 -27.46 -19.26 -0.28
CA LEU A 59 -28.55 -18.71 0.56
C LEU A 59 -28.15 -18.20 1.97
N PRO A 60 -28.81 -17.15 2.50
CA PRO A 60 -28.41 -16.46 3.72
C PRO A 60 -27.99 -17.40 4.85
N ALA A 61 -26.90 -17.04 5.52
CA ALA A 61 -26.33 -17.84 6.59
C ALA A 61 -27.37 -18.20 7.65
N HIS A 62 -27.42 -19.48 8.04
CA HIS A 62 -28.34 -19.96 9.07
C HIS A 62 -27.94 -19.46 10.48
N ASP A 63 -26.64 -19.20 10.69
CA ASP A 63 -26.09 -18.68 11.94
C ASP A 63 -24.85 -17.80 11.70
N GLY A 64 -24.23 -17.33 12.79
CA GLY A 64 -23.03 -16.50 12.72
C GLY A 64 -21.79 -17.21 12.17
N ALA A 65 -21.60 -18.51 12.43
CA ALA A 65 -20.45 -19.25 11.92
C ALA A 65 -20.55 -19.48 10.40
N ASP A 66 -21.76 -19.76 9.92
CA ASP A 66 -22.11 -19.82 8.51
C ASP A 66 -21.94 -18.48 7.81
N TYR A 67 -22.15 -17.37 8.51
CA TYR A 67 -21.85 -16.05 7.98
C TYR A 67 -20.33 -15.84 7.87
N LEU A 68 -19.61 -16.10 8.96
CA LEU A 68 -18.17 -15.88 9.06
C LEU A 68 -17.38 -16.72 8.04
N LYS A 69 -17.81 -17.95 7.69
CA LYS A 69 -17.13 -18.78 6.67
C LYS A 69 -17.06 -18.12 5.28
N THR A 70 -17.88 -17.08 5.02
CA THR A 70 -17.83 -16.31 3.76
C THR A 70 -16.74 -15.25 3.74
N ILE A 71 -16.12 -14.97 4.89
CA ILE A 71 -15.00 -14.04 5.02
C ILE A 71 -13.68 -14.82 4.88
N PRO A 72 -12.73 -14.36 4.03
CA PRO A 72 -11.45 -15.03 3.88
C PRO A 72 -10.69 -15.24 5.20
N GLY A 73 -10.10 -16.43 5.36
CA GLY A 73 -9.36 -16.82 6.56
C GLY A 73 -10.24 -17.43 7.66
N PHE A 74 -11.57 -17.40 7.51
CA PHE A 74 -12.49 -18.17 8.33
C PHE A 74 -12.82 -19.52 7.70
N SER A 75 -12.97 -20.52 8.55
CA SER A 75 -13.61 -21.80 8.25
C SER A 75 -14.52 -22.19 9.43
N MET A 76 -15.20 -23.33 9.36
CA MET A 76 -16.02 -23.82 10.46
C MET A 76 -15.78 -25.30 10.76
N VAL A 77 -15.82 -25.65 12.05
CA VAL A 77 -15.99 -27.03 12.50
C VAL A 77 -17.48 -27.28 12.65
N ARG A 78 -17.99 -28.18 11.82
CA ARG A 78 -19.41 -28.55 11.77
C ARG A 78 -19.80 -29.37 13.01
N LYS A 79 -20.90 -28.99 13.66
CA LYS A 79 -21.54 -29.73 14.77
C LYS A 79 -22.84 -30.43 14.36
N GLY A 80 -23.25 -30.29 13.10
CA GLY A 80 -24.53 -30.76 12.59
C GLY A 80 -24.99 -29.88 11.43
N GLY A 81 -26.30 -29.63 11.35
CA GLY A 81 -26.89 -28.75 10.32
C GLY A 81 -26.76 -27.25 10.61
N ALA A 82 -26.45 -26.87 11.85
CA ALA A 82 -26.27 -25.48 12.30
C ALA A 82 -25.36 -25.44 13.55
N SER A 83 -25.06 -24.24 14.02
CA SER A 83 -24.27 -23.92 15.21
C SER A 83 -22.86 -24.50 15.14
N GLY A 84 -22.19 -24.31 14.00
CA GLY A 84 -20.78 -24.67 13.85
C GLY A 84 -19.85 -23.78 14.69
N ASP A 85 -18.67 -24.28 15.03
CA ASP A 85 -17.65 -23.46 15.69
C ASP A 85 -16.81 -22.74 14.62
N PRO A 86 -16.71 -21.40 14.63
CA PRO A 86 -15.85 -20.68 13.69
C PRO A 86 -14.37 -20.88 14.01
N VAL A 87 -13.55 -20.95 12.97
CA VAL A 87 -12.10 -21.06 13.05
C VAL A 87 -11.48 -19.96 12.21
N PHE A 88 -10.68 -19.10 12.81
CA PHE A 88 -9.94 -18.06 12.09
C PHE A 88 -8.47 -18.43 12.02
N ARG A 89 -7.95 -18.70 10.82
CA ARG A 89 -6.53 -19.04 10.60
C ARG A 89 -6.01 -20.16 11.52
N GLY A 90 -6.85 -21.14 11.82
CA GLY A 90 -6.55 -22.27 12.72
C GLY A 90 -6.83 -22.02 14.21
N MET A 91 -7.20 -20.81 14.62
CA MET A 91 -7.61 -20.49 15.99
C MET A 91 -9.11 -20.65 16.18
N ALA A 92 -9.52 -21.23 17.29
CA ALA A 92 -10.92 -21.52 17.63
C ALA A 92 -11.18 -21.32 19.14
N ALA A 93 -12.45 -21.41 19.53
CA ALA A 93 -12.91 -21.27 20.93
C ALA A 93 -12.41 -19.95 21.55
N SER A 94 -11.88 -19.99 22.78
CA SER A 94 -11.43 -18.80 23.52
C SER A 94 -10.29 -18.01 22.85
N ARG A 95 -9.63 -18.57 21.83
CA ARG A 95 -8.61 -17.86 21.04
C ARG A 95 -9.21 -16.92 19.99
N LEU A 96 -10.53 -17.00 19.77
CA LEU A 96 -11.29 -16.11 18.90
C LEU A 96 -12.29 -15.32 19.75
N THR A 97 -12.04 -14.02 19.89
CA THR A 97 -12.95 -13.13 20.63
C THR A 97 -14.12 -12.73 19.74
N ILE A 98 -15.34 -12.98 20.21
CA ILE A 98 -16.58 -12.51 19.57
C ILE A 98 -17.26 -11.58 20.56
N LEU A 99 -17.48 -10.33 20.15
CA LEU A 99 -18.22 -9.34 20.92
C LEU A 99 -19.53 -9.05 20.19
N ASN A 100 -20.64 -9.00 20.94
CA ASN A 100 -21.93 -8.54 20.44
C ASN A 100 -22.38 -7.38 21.32
N ASP A 101 -22.47 -6.19 20.74
CA ASP A 101 -22.85 -4.93 21.41
C ASP A 101 -21.94 -4.46 22.56
N GLY A 102 -20.73 -5.03 22.69
CA GLY A 102 -19.71 -4.61 23.66
C GLY A 102 -19.98 -5.10 25.07
#